data_AF-H3GXI2-F1
#
_entry.id   AF-H3GXI2-F1
#
_cell.length_a   1.000
_cell.length_b   1.000
_cell.length_c   1.000
_cell.angle_alpha   90.00
_cell.angle_beta   90.00
_cell.angle_gamma   90.00
#
_symmetry.space_group_name_H-M   'P 1'
#
loop_
_entity.id
_entity.type
_entity.pdbx_description
1 polymer ?
#
loop_
_entity_poly.entity_id
_entity_poly.type
_entity_poly.pdbx_seq_one_letter_code
_entity_poly.pdbx_strand_id
1 'polypeptide(L)'
;MARKRMKVGTGECSALTRAQQDELEHIICAAMEGGAQIPWRKMIESASFANLTYDLLRREGKTVMRQLSKQRPGPIKRRVSDVDEAFAEPEPLDERVSELEALYARKDELVSDGGNQIKALKQQVKQLKAVIAEKDAFLAEEQKRQKQAESLQQCISELSAIIASKDVLLAEANARYEALVEGIRQLASGE
;
A
#
# COMPACT_ATOMS: atom_id res chain seq x y z
N MET A 1 -52.71 58.57 -49.88
CA MET A 1 -51.45 59.16 -49.38
C MET A 1 -50.39 58.06 -49.26
N ALA A 2 -49.70 57.76 -50.37
CA ALA A 2 -48.66 56.73 -50.42
C ALA A 2 -47.34 57.29 -49.89
N ARG A 3 -46.82 56.76 -48.78
CA ARG A 3 -45.47 57.08 -48.29
C ARG A 3 -44.50 56.00 -48.76
N LYS A 4 -43.78 56.32 -49.84
CA LYS A 4 -42.60 55.62 -50.36
C LYS A 4 -41.62 55.36 -49.21
N ARG A 5 -41.36 54.09 -48.91
CA ARG A 5 -40.23 53.70 -48.04
C ARG A 5 -38.98 53.70 -48.91
N MET A 6 -38.16 54.75 -48.75
CA MET A 6 -36.87 54.85 -49.40
C MET A 6 -35.96 53.73 -48.89
N LYS A 7 -35.47 52.91 -49.82
CA LYS A 7 -34.43 51.92 -49.57
C LYS A 7 -33.10 52.69 -49.59
N VAL A 8 -32.62 53.04 -48.39
CA VAL A 8 -31.37 53.75 -48.20
C VAL A 8 -30.28 52.72 -47.88
N GLY A 9 -29.25 52.73 -48.72
CA GLY A 9 -27.88 52.38 -48.35
C GLY A 9 -27.59 50.92 -48.04
N THR A 10 -27.21 50.17 -49.07
CA THR A 10 -26.10 49.21 -48.98
C THR A 10 -24.85 49.96 -48.49
N GLY A 11 -24.73 50.10 -47.18
CA GLY A 11 -23.51 50.51 -46.50
C GLY A 11 -22.81 49.25 -46.01
N GLU A 12 -21.64 49.00 -46.60
CA GLU A 12 -20.55 48.14 -46.14
C GLU A 12 -20.86 47.30 -44.88
N CYS A 13 -21.12 46.02 -45.08
CA CYS A 13 -21.15 45.02 -44.02
C CYS A 13 -19.75 44.94 -43.41
N SER A 14 -19.48 45.71 -42.35
CA SER A 14 -18.38 45.43 -41.44
C SER A 14 -18.71 44.14 -40.69
N ALA A 15 -18.46 43.02 -41.36
CA ALA A 15 -18.54 41.70 -40.76
C ALA A 15 -17.52 41.64 -39.61
N LEU A 16 -17.92 41.06 -38.48
CA LEU A 16 -16.99 40.74 -37.39
C LEU A 16 -15.79 39.99 -37.98
N THR A 17 -14.58 40.32 -37.51
CA THR A 17 -13.42 39.51 -37.88
C THR A 17 -13.60 38.09 -37.35
N ARG A 18 -12.90 37.11 -37.95
CA ARG A 18 -13.05 35.72 -37.52
C ARG A 18 -12.73 35.53 -36.04
N ALA A 19 -11.67 36.19 -35.55
CA ALA A 19 -11.32 36.20 -34.13
C ALA A 19 -12.42 36.80 -33.23
N GLN A 20 -13.12 37.85 -33.69
CA GLN A 20 -14.25 38.43 -32.97
C GLN A 20 -15.47 37.49 -32.97
N GLN A 21 -15.68 36.72 -34.05
CA GLN A 21 -16.76 35.72 -34.10
C GLN A 21 -16.48 34.56 -33.15
N ASP A 22 -15.26 34.04 -33.12
CA ASP A 22 -14.87 32.92 -32.25
C ASP A 22 -14.97 33.32 -30.77
N GLU A 23 -14.53 34.53 -30.40
CA GLU A 23 -14.67 35.08 -29.05
C GLU A 23 -16.15 35.28 -28.65
N LEU A 24 -16.97 35.76 -29.59
CA LEU A 24 -18.40 35.96 -29.39
C LEU A 24 -19.13 34.63 -29.21
N GLU A 25 -18.77 33.62 -29.99
CA GLU A 25 -19.27 32.25 -29.89
C GLU A 25 -18.94 31.64 -28.53
N HIS A 26 -17.68 31.76 -28.08
CA HIS A 26 -17.24 31.30 -26.77
C HIS A 26 -18.03 31.94 -25.61
N ILE A 27 -18.20 33.27 -25.63
CA ILE A 27 -18.96 34.00 -24.59
C ILE A 27 -20.44 33.58 -24.59
N ILE A 28 -21.03 33.40 -25.78
CA ILE A 28 -22.44 32.98 -25.90
C ILE A 28 -22.62 31.53 -25.41
N CYS A 29 -21.71 30.61 -25.76
CA CYS A 29 -21.72 29.23 -25.27
C CYS A 29 -21.63 29.17 -23.74
N ALA A 30 -20.67 29.89 -23.15
CA ALA A 30 -20.52 29.97 -21.69
C ALA A 30 -21.77 30.54 -21.00
N ALA A 31 -22.38 31.58 -21.57
CA ALA A 31 -23.62 32.16 -21.05
C ALA A 31 -24.81 31.18 -21.16
N MET A 32 -24.88 30.41 -22.25
CA MET A 32 -25.92 29.40 -22.47
C MET A 32 -25.77 28.16 -21.58
N GLU A 33 -24.56 27.80 -21.16
CA GLU A 33 -24.29 26.69 -20.24
C GLU A 33 -24.55 27.07 -18.78
N GLY A 34 -24.17 28.29 -18.38
CA GLY A 34 -24.40 28.80 -17.03
C GLY A 34 -25.77 29.45 -16.80
N GLY A 35 -26.61 29.58 -17.84
CA GLY A 35 -27.90 30.31 -17.76
C GLY A 35 -27.74 31.82 -17.50
N ALA A 36 -26.56 32.37 -17.72
CA ALA A 36 -26.21 33.75 -17.42
C ALA A 36 -26.64 34.71 -18.53
N GLN A 37 -26.88 35.97 -18.17
CA GLN A 37 -27.16 37.01 -19.16
C GLN A 37 -25.87 37.39 -19.90
N ILE A 38 -25.93 37.40 -21.24
CA ILE A 38 -24.78 37.82 -22.06
C ILE A 38 -24.45 39.30 -21.79
N PRO A 39 -23.22 39.65 -21.37
CA PRO A 39 -22.87 40.99 -20.91
C PRO A 39 -22.52 41.93 -22.07
N TRP A 40 -23.45 42.09 -23.03
CA TRP A 40 -23.27 42.86 -24.27
C TRP A 40 -22.65 44.26 -24.08
N ARG A 41 -22.97 44.94 -22.98
CA ARG A 41 -22.44 46.30 -22.69
C ARG A 41 -20.96 46.27 -22.30
N LYS A 42 -20.56 45.30 -21.47
CA LYS A 42 -19.17 45.15 -21.02
C LYS A 42 -18.23 44.66 -22.13
N MET A 43 -18.79 43.93 -23.10
CA MET A 43 -18.01 43.43 -24.22
C MET A 43 -17.42 44.55 -25.09
N ILE A 44 -18.11 45.69 -25.24
CA ILE A 44 -17.62 46.83 -26.02
C ILE A 44 -16.46 47.56 -25.30
N GLU A 45 -16.37 47.41 -23.98
CA GLU A 45 -15.25 47.91 -23.20
C GLU A 45 -14.02 46.98 -23.30
N SER A 46 -14.20 45.78 -23.86
CA SER A 46 -13.12 44.81 -24.06
C SER A 46 -12.33 45.12 -25.33
N ALA A 47 -11.01 44.94 -25.27
CA ALA A 47 -10.12 45.20 -26.40
C ALA A 47 -10.55 44.50 -27.71
N SER A 48 -11.15 43.31 -27.61
CA SER A 48 -11.61 42.51 -28.75
C SER A 48 -12.80 43.12 -29.51
N PHE A 49 -13.63 43.94 -28.87
CA PHE A 49 -14.84 44.53 -29.47
C PHE A 49 -14.91 46.06 -29.35
N ALA A 50 -13.83 46.71 -28.90
CA ALA A 50 -13.75 48.16 -28.68
C ALA A 50 -13.99 49.00 -29.95
N ASN A 51 -13.76 48.40 -31.12
CA ASN A 51 -14.00 49.01 -32.43
C ASN A 51 -15.44 48.81 -32.97
N LEU A 52 -16.33 48.19 -32.19
CA LEU A 52 -17.70 47.89 -32.61
C LEU A 52 -18.73 48.71 -31.84
N THR A 53 -19.82 49.06 -32.53
CA THR A 53 -20.99 49.64 -31.86
C THR A 53 -21.81 48.57 -31.17
N TYR A 54 -22.49 48.93 -30.07
CA TYR A 54 -23.38 48.03 -29.34
C TYR A 54 -24.42 47.36 -30.21
N ASP A 55 -25.01 48.10 -31.15
CA ASP A 55 -26.06 47.58 -32.01
C ASP A 55 -25.54 46.55 -33.01
N LEU A 56 -24.32 46.72 -33.52
CA LEU A 56 -23.69 45.75 -34.42
C LEU A 56 -23.35 44.46 -33.65
N LEU A 57 -22.68 44.57 -32.50
CA LEU A 57 -22.34 43.43 -31.65
C LEU A 57 -23.59 42.64 -31.23
N ARG A 58 -24.67 43.35 -30.87
CA ARG A 58 -25.94 42.72 -30.48
C ARG A 58 -26.65 42.04 -31.65
N ARG A 59 -26.56 42.59 -32.87
CA ARG A 59 -27.15 41.97 -34.07
C ARG A 59 -26.41 40.70 -34.45
N GLU A 60 -25.09 40.78 -34.54
CA GLU A 60 -24.24 39.64 -34.88
C GLU A 60 -24.32 38.55 -33.80
N GLY A 61 -24.28 38.94 -32.53
CA GLY A 61 -24.44 38.00 -31.43
C GLY A 61 -25.80 37.31 -31.38
N LYS A 62 -26.88 37.97 -31.83
CA LYS A 62 -28.18 37.30 -32.04
C LYS A 62 -28.13 36.29 -33.19
N THR A 63 -27.37 36.58 -34.25
CA THR A 63 -27.17 35.65 -35.36
C THR A 63 -26.39 34.43 -34.90
N VAL A 64 -25.30 34.62 -34.15
CA VAL A 64 -24.51 33.53 -33.56
C VAL A 64 -25.34 32.71 -32.58
N MET A 65 -26.12 33.35 -31.69
CA MET A 65 -27.07 32.63 -30.82
C MET A 65 -28.08 31.78 -31.61
N ARG A 66 -28.60 32.27 -32.74
CA ARG A 66 -29.52 31.52 -33.61
C ARG A 66 -28.83 30.36 -34.32
N GLN A 67 -27.54 30.48 -34.63
CA GLN A 67 -26.76 29.39 -35.22
C GLN A 67 -26.45 28.32 -34.17
N LEU A 68 -25.96 28.72 -32.99
CA LEU A 68 -25.68 27.81 -31.87
C LEU A 68 -26.94 27.09 -31.36
N SER A 69 -28.08 27.80 -31.26
CA SER A 69 -29.36 27.18 -30.88
C SER A 69 -29.93 26.24 -31.94
N LYS A 70 -29.55 26.37 -33.22
CA LYS A 70 -29.88 25.39 -34.27
C LYS A 70 -28.95 24.17 -34.24
N GLN A 71 -27.72 24.35 -33.74
CA GLN A 71 -26.76 23.25 -33.54
C GLN A 71 -27.05 22.46 -32.25
N ARG A 72 -27.71 23.06 -31.25
CA ARG A 72 -28.31 22.30 -30.14
C ARG A 72 -29.63 21.66 -30.60
N PRO A 73 -29.82 20.34 -30.45
CA PRO A 73 -31.11 19.72 -30.73
C PRO A 73 -32.14 20.21 -29.70
N GLY A 74 -32.99 21.17 -30.08
CA GLY A 74 -34.21 21.52 -29.35
C GLY A 74 -35.25 20.38 -29.42
N PRO A 75 -36.28 20.37 -28.54
CA PRO A 75 -37.11 19.21 -28.31
C PRO A 75 -37.81 18.81 -29.60
N ILE A 76 -37.37 17.71 -30.20
CA ILE A 76 -38.05 17.18 -31.36
C ILE A 76 -39.39 16.67 -30.86
N LYS A 77 -40.49 17.28 -31.31
CA LYS A 77 -41.80 16.63 -31.35
C LYS A 77 -41.70 15.47 -32.36
N ARG A 78 -40.99 14.41 -31.97
CA ARG A 78 -40.93 13.14 -32.68
C ARG A 78 -42.16 12.35 -32.25
N ARG A 79 -42.88 11.87 -33.25
CA ARG A 79 -43.94 10.88 -33.10
C ARG A 79 -43.35 9.67 -32.37
N VAL A 80 -44.19 9.01 -31.59
CA VAL A 80 -43.89 7.87 -30.71
C VAL A 80 -43.22 6.67 -31.41
N SER A 81 -43.05 6.69 -32.73
CA SER A 81 -42.49 5.58 -33.49
C SER A 81 -40.95 5.51 -33.54
N ASP A 82 -40.23 6.52 -33.03
CA ASP A 82 -38.74 6.54 -33.05
C ASP A 82 -38.13 6.31 -31.64
N VAL A 83 -38.90 5.82 -30.67
CA VAL A 83 -38.38 5.48 -29.33
C VAL A 83 -37.71 4.11 -29.32
N ASP A 84 -37.98 3.26 -30.32
CA ASP A 84 -37.41 1.90 -30.38
C ASP A 84 -35.96 1.84 -30.91
N GLU A 85 -35.40 2.94 -31.42
CA GLU A 85 -34.03 2.96 -31.99
C GLU A 85 -33.02 3.80 -31.16
N ALA A 86 -33.48 4.42 -30.07
CA ALA A 86 -32.61 5.09 -29.09
C ALA A 86 -32.37 4.24 -27.82
N PHE A 87 -32.79 2.98 -27.85
CA PHE A 87 -32.36 1.92 -26.92
C PHE A 87 -31.39 0.93 -27.59
N ALA A 88 -30.65 1.38 -28.61
CA ALA A 88 -29.46 0.67 -29.06
C ALA A 88 -28.38 0.78 -27.95
N GLU A 89 -28.43 -0.21 -27.06
CA GLU A 89 -27.44 -0.66 -26.07
C GLU A 89 -26.86 0.37 -25.08
N PRO A 90 -27.47 0.54 -23.89
CA PRO A 90 -26.69 0.79 -22.70
C PRO A 90 -26.12 -0.55 -22.20
N GLU A 91 -25.12 -1.11 -22.89
CA GLU A 91 -24.31 -2.17 -22.30
C GLU A 91 -22.80 -1.83 -22.38
N PRO A 92 -22.03 -1.93 -21.27
CA PRO A 92 -22.50 -2.33 -19.94
C PRO A 92 -21.72 -1.70 -18.79
N LEU A 93 -22.21 -0.55 -18.30
CA LEU A 93 -21.81 -0.08 -16.96
C LEU A 93 -22.14 -1.15 -15.89
N ASP A 94 -23.21 -1.92 -16.09
CA ASP A 94 -23.60 -3.02 -15.19
C ASP A 94 -22.65 -4.22 -15.27
N GLU A 95 -22.11 -4.58 -16.44
CA GLU A 95 -21.05 -5.59 -16.52
C GLU A 95 -19.75 -5.05 -15.91
N ARG A 96 -19.42 -3.78 -16.11
CA ARG A 96 -18.22 -3.18 -15.51
C ARG A 96 -18.31 -3.12 -13.98
N VAL A 97 -19.50 -2.84 -13.44
CA VAL A 97 -19.77 -2.91 -11.99
C VAL A 97 -19.67 -4.36 -11.52
N SER A 98 -20.28 -5.32 -12.24
CA SER A 98 -20.18 -6.75 -11.91
C SER A 98 -18.74 -7.26 -11.93
N GLU A 99 -17.92 -6.84 -12.90
CA GLU A 99 -16.48 -7.15 -12.96
C GLU A 99 -15.74 -6.60 -11.75
N LEU A 100 -16.03 -5.35 -11.34
CA LEU A 100 -15.40 -4.72 -10.19
C LEU A 100 -15.82 -5.39 -8.87
N GLU A 101 -17.09 -5.76 -8.73
CA GLU A 101 -17.60 -6.52 -7.58
C GLU A 101 -16.94 -7.90 -7.48
N ALA A 102 -16.81 -8.62 -8.61
CA ALA A 102 -16.11 -9.90 -8.65
C ALA A 102 -14.62 -9.76 -8.29
N LEU A 103 -13.96 -8.71 -8.77
CA LEU A 103 -12.58 -8.41 -8.40
C LEU A 103 -12.43 -8.03 -6.92
N TYR A 104 -13.41 -7.32 -6.36
CA TYR A 104 -13.43 -6.97 -4.94
C TYR A 104 -13.63 -8.21 -4.07
N ALA A 105 -14.61 -9.06 -4.39
CA ALA A 105 -14.85 -10.32 -3.71
C ALA A 105 -13.60 -11.21 -3.74
N ARG A 106 -12.94 -11.33 -4.89
CA ARG A 106 -11.67 -12.07 -5.03
C ARG A 106 -10.54 -11.47 -4.18
N LYS A 107 -10.47 -10.14 -4.06
CA LYS A 107 -9.49 -9.49 -3.17
C LYS A 107 -9.80 -9.75 -1.70
N ASP A 108 -11.06 -9.71 -1.31
CA ASP A 108 -11.48 -10.01 0.07
C ASP A 108 -11.16 -11.46 0.44
N GLU A 109 -11.36 -12.41 -0.47
CA GLU A 109 -10.94 -13.80 -0.31
C GLU A 109 -9.42 -13.90 -0.10
N LEU A 110 -8.62 -13.25 -0.96
CA LEU A 110 -7.15 -13.23 -0.82
C LEU A 110 -6.69 -12.61 0.50
N VAL A 111 -7.35 -11.54 0.95
CA VAL A 111 -7.06 -10.89 2.24
C VAL A 111 -7.42 -11.82 3.40
N SER A 112 -8.56 -12.50 3.32
CA SER A 112 -9.01 -13.49 4.31
C SER A 112 -8.02 -14.65 4.41
N ASP A 113 -7.61 -15.21 3.28
CA ASP A 113 -6.61 -16.29 3.19
C ASP A 113 -5.26 -15.85 3.73
N GLY A 114 -4.79 -14.65 3.35
CA GLY A 114 -3.58 -14.06 3.91
C GLY A 114 -3.68 -13.89 5.44
N GLY A 115 -4.82 -13.45 5.94
CA GLY A 115 -5.10 -13.34 7.38
C GLY A 115 -5.03 -14.69 8.10
N ASN A 116 -5.55 -15.76 7.49
CA ASN A 116 -5.50 -17.11 8.02
C ASN A 116 -4.08 -17.67 8.02
N GLN A 117 -3.31 -17.45 6.96
CA GLN A 117 -1.89 -17.83 6.89
C GLN A 117 -1.07 -17.11 7.96
N ILE A 118 -1.30 -15.80 8.17
CA ILE A 118 -0.61 -15.04 9.22
C ILE A 118 -0.93 -15.61 10.61
N LYS A 119 -2.19 -16.00 10.87
CA LYS A 119 -2.56 -16.64 12.15
C LYS A 119 -1.84 -17.97 12.34
N ALA A 120 -1.80 -18.81 11.30
CA ALA A 120 -1.10 -20.09 11.32
C ALA A 120 0.40 -19.91 11.58
N LEU A 121 1.05 -18.98 10.88
CA LEU A 121 2.48 -18.67 11.08
C LEU A 121 2.74 -18.13 12.48
N LYS A 122 1.88 -17.26 13.02
CA LYS A 122 2.00 -16.79 14.42
C LYS A 122 1.92 -17.93 15.42
N GLN A 123 1.06 -18.92 15.17
CA GLN A 123 0.97 -20.11 16.02
C GLN A 123 2.22 -20.99 15.92
N GLN A 124 2.74 -21.22 14.71
CA GLN A 124 3.99 -21.95 14.50
C GLN A 124 5.18 -21.25 15.20
N VAL A 125 5.28 -19.92 15.09
CA VAL A 125 6.31 -19.14 15.78
C VAL A 125 6.21 -19.30 17.30
N LYS A 126 5.00 -19.31 17.87
CA LYS A 126 4.81 -19.56 19.32
C LYS A 126 5.27 -20.96 19.71
N GLN A 127 4.94 -21.98 18.92
CA GLN A 127 5.36 -23.36 19.16
C GLN A 127 6.88 -23.49 19.08
N LEU A 128 7.51 -22.94 18.05
CA LEU A 128 8.96 -22.96 17.89
C LEU A 128 9.66 -22.24 19.06
N LYS A 129 9.14 -21.10 19.52
CA LYS A 129 9.66 -20.42 20.71
C LYS A 129 9.59 -21.27 21.98
N ALA A 130 8.50 -22.02 22.16
CA ALA A 130 8.38 -22.94 23.29
C ALA A 130 9.40 -24.08 23.21
N VAL A 131 9.58 -24.67 22.01
CA VAL A 131 10.60 -25.72 21.79
C VAL A 131 12.01 -25.19 22.03
N ILE A 132 12.32 -23.97 21.59
CA ILE A 132 13.62 -23.33 21.86
C ILE A 132 13.83 -23.17 23.36
N ALA A 133 12.84 -22.65 24.09
CA ALA A 133 12.94 -22.48 25.54
C ALA A 133 13.16 -23.81 26.28
N GLU A 134 12.50 -24.89 25.84
CA GLU A 134 12.70 -26.24 26.39
C GLU A 134 14.13 -26.75 26.11
N LYS A 135 14.63 -26.54 24.89
CA LYS A 135 16.01 -26.91 24.49
C LYS A 135 17.05 -26.12 25.28
N ASP A 136 16.84 -24.84 25.49
CA ASP A 136 17.73 -23.98 26.26
C ASP A 136 17.79 -24.44 27.73
N ALA A 137 16.64 -24.78 28.33
CA ALA A 137 16.58 -25.33 29.67
C ALA A 137 17.30 -26.68 29.78
N PHE A 138 17.12 -27.56 28.80
CA PHE A 138 17.83 -28.84 28.73
C PHE A 138 19.34 -28.64 28.65
N LEU A 139 19.82 -27.73 27.78
CA LEU A 139 21.25 -27.43 27.64
C LEU A 139 21.85 -26.85 28.93
N ALA A 140 21.12 -25.98 29.64
CA ALA A 140 21.57 -25.44 30.91
C ALA A 140 21.76 -26.53 31.97
N GLU A 141 20.85 -27.51 32.02
CA GLU A 141 20.96 -28.63 32.94
C GLU A 141 22.12 -29.59 32.56
N GLU A 142 22.32 -29.85 31.27
CA GLU A 142 23.49 -30.62 30.80
C GLU A 142 24.81 -29.93 31.14
N GLN A 143 24.92 -28.62 30.97
CA GLN A 143 26.11 -27.87 31.38
C GLN A 143 26.37 -27.97 32.89
N LYS A 144 25.32 -27.98 33.71
CA LYS A 144 25.43 -28.17 35.15
C LYS A 144 25.93 -29.59 35.49
N ARG A 145 25.37 -30.62 34.84
CA ARG A 145 25.83 -32.01 34.99
C ARG A 145 27.28 -32.18 34.57
N GLN A 146 27.68 -31.55 33.46
CA GLN A 146 29.06 -31.59 32.99
C GLN A 146 30.05 -31.00 34.01
N LYS A 147 29.73 -29.84 34.59
CA LYS A 147 30.54 -29.24 35.67
C LYS A 147 30.63 -30.14 36.90
N GLN A 148 29.53 -30.81 37.26
CA GLN A 148 29.54 -31.78 38.35
C GLN A 148 30.45 -32.98 38.03
N ALA A 149 30.37 -33.52 36.82
CA ALA A 149 31.22 -34.62 36.38
C ALA A 149 32.71 -34.23 36.42
N GLU A 150 33.06 -33.03 35.97
CA GLU A 150 34.42 -32.49 36.06
C GLU A 150 34.90 -32.37 37.51
N SER A 151 34.06 -31.85 38.41
CA SER A 151 34.40 -31.76 39.84
C SER A 151 34.60 -33.13 40.49
N LEU A 152 33.79 -34.12 40.13
CA LEU A 152 33.93 -35.50 40.62
C LEU A 152 35.21 -36.13 40.06
N GLN A 153 35.53 -35.90 38.80
CA GLN A 153 36.75 -36.40 38.17
C GLN A 153 38.00 -35.82 38.84
N GLN A 154 37.98 -34.54 39.20
CA GLN A 154 39.04 -33.92 39.99
C GLN A 154 39.16 -34.60 41.36
N CYS A 155 38.05 -34.78 42.08
CA CYS A 155 38.05 -35.45 43.38
C CYS A 155 38.59 -36.88 43.30
N ILE A 156 38.21 -37.66 42.28
CA ILE A 156 38.75 -39.00 42.02
C ILE A 156 40.26 -38.95 41.82
N SER A 157 40.77 -37.96 41.09
CA SER A 157 42.20 -37.81 40.82
C SER A 157 42.97 -37.49 42.10
N GLU A 158 42.44 -36.59 42.93
CA GLU A 158 43.03 -36.24 44.24
C GLU A 158 43.04 -37.44 45.20
N LEU A 159 41.93 -38.18 45.29
CA LEU A 159 41.85 -39.39 46.10
C LEU A 159 42.82 -40.47 45.61
N SER A 160 42.97 -40.63 44.30
CA SER A 160 43.94 -41.58 43.72
C SER A 160 45.38 -41.23 44.10
N ALA A 161 45.72 -39.93 44.08
CA ALA A 161 47.04 -39.46 44.51
C ALA A 161 47.28 -39.69 46.02
N ILE A 162 46.26 -39.48 46.86
CA ILE A 162 46.32 -39.76 48.29
C ILE A 162 46.54 -41.26 48.54
N ILE A 163 45.81 -42.13 47.83
CA ILE A 163 45.96 -43.59 47.94
C ILE A 163 47.39 -43.98 47.57
N ALA A 164 47.90 -43.53 46.43
CA ALA A 164 49.27 -43.82 46.00
C ALA A 164 50.32 -43.36 47.04
N SER A 165 50.14 -42.18 47.63
CA SER A 165 51.01 -41.68 48.70
C SER A 165 50.94 -42.57 49.95
N LYS A 166 49.74 -43.00 50.35
CA LYS A 166 49.56 -43.91 51.49
C LYS A 166 50.16 -45.28 51.24
N ASP A 167 50.07 -45.81 50.02
CA ASP A 167 50.67 -47.10 49.66
C ASP A 167 52.20 -47.06 49.81
N VAL A 168 52.84 -45.94 49.42
CA VAL A 168 54.28 -45.72 49.64
C VAL A 168 54.61 -45.70 51.15
N LEU A 169 53.87 -44.93 51.94
CA LEU A 169 54.09 -44.87 53.39
C LEU A 169 53.88 -46.23 54.07
N LEU A 170 52.91 -47.02 53.60
CA LEU A 170 52.64 -48.35 54.09
C LEU A 170 53.78 -49.31 53.73
N ALA A 171 54.31 -49.23 52.51
CA ALA A 171 55.48 -50.00 52.10
C ALA A 171 56.72 -49.66 52.95
N GLU A 172 56.97 -48.38 53.23
CA GLU A 172 58.06 -47.94 54.12
C GLU A 172 57.88 -48.44 55.56
N ALA A 173 56.66 -48.35 56.09
CA ALA A 173 56.36 -48.82 57.45
C ALA A 173 56.55 -50.34 57.56
N ASN A 174 56.10 -51.10 56.56
CA ASN A 174 56.31 -52.55 56.50
C ASN A 174 57.80 -52.90 56.44
N ALA A 175 58.59 -52.21 55.61
CA ALA A 175 60.03 -52.42 55.53
C ALA A 175 60.74 -52.16 56.88
N ARG A 176 60.34 -51.11 57.60
CA ARG A 176 60.87 -50.82 58.95
C ARG A 176 60.47 -51.89 59.96
N TYR A 177 59.23 -52.37 59.88
CA TYR A 177 58.74 -53.44 60.76
C TYR A 177 59.52 -54.74 60.55
N GLU A 178 59.72 -55.16 59.29
CA GLU A 178 60.52 -56.35 58.96
C GLU A 178 61.96 -56.23 59.47
N ALA A 179 62.58 -55.06 59.30
CA ALA A 179 63.92 -54.80 59.83
C ALA A 179 63.98 -54.90 61.36
N LEU A 180 62.95 -54.41 62.06
CA LEU A 180 62.86 -54.53 63.52
C LEU A 180 62.68 -55.98 63.96
N VAL A 181 61.80 -56.73 63.30
CA VAL A 181 61.55 -58.16 63.57
C VAL A 181 62.83 -58.96 63.40
N GLU A 182 63.58 -58.70 62.32
CA GLU A 182 64.86 -59.35 62.07
C GLU A 182 65.91 -58.99 63.15
N GLY A 183 66.01 -57.72 63.54
CA GLY A 183 66.89 -57.31 64.63
C GLY A 183 66.56 -57.97 65.97
N ILE A 184 65.27 -58.12 66.30
CA ILE A 184 64.83 -58.85 67.50
C ILE A 184 65.21 -60.33 67.41
N ARG A 185 65.03 -60.95 66.24
CA ARG A 185 65.40 -62.35 66.00
C ARG A 185 66.89 -62.56 66.26
N GLN A 186 67.75 -61.68 65.72
CA GLN A 186 69.19 -61.72 65.90
C GLN A 186 69.60 -61.63 67.38
N LEU A 187 69.00 -60.69 68.14
CA LEU A 187 69.24 -60.56 69.58
C LEU A 187 68.79 -61.79 70.37
N ALA A 188 67.68 -62.42 69.97
CA ALA A 188 67.17 -63.62 70.63
C ALA A 188 68.00 -64.88 70.33
N SER A 189 68.68 -64.94 69.19
CA SER A 189 69.53 -66.08 68.79
C SER A 189 70.93 -66.10 69.43
N GLY A 190 71.32 -65.06 70.16
CA GLY A 190 72.51 -65.09 71.02
C GLY A 190 73.86 -65.12 70.29
N GLU A 191 74.03 -64.27 69.27
CA GLU A 191 75.34 -63.76 68.85
C GLU A 191 75.67 -62.46 69.57
#